data_AF-A0AAP5H5R1-F1
#
_entry.id   AF-A0AAP5H5R1-F1
#
_cell.length_a   1.000
_cell.length_b   1.000
_cell.length_c   1.000
_cell.angle_alpha   90.00
_cell.angle_beta   90.00
_cell.angle_gamma   90.00
#
_symmetry.space_group_name_H-M   'P 1'
#
loop_
_entity.id
_entity.type
_entity.pdbx_description
1 polymer ?
#
loop_
_entity_poly.entity_id
_entity_poly.type
_entity_poly.pdbx_seq_one_letter_code
_entity_poly.pdbx_strand_id
1 'polypeptide(L)'
;MNEMIMKQLLNKNERLINMVIERVKRDYLDDIAIIGLTGSFNTGDFHEKSDLDLIIINNTDKGWEISDCFILDDVGYDIYCTPWDTRIHEQSTLESPNVSSLTELKVLYYAKPEDLEKLNEFKRKALDALANPIGEACLHRAKKWIDLAKLAYSDTMLCEDIGSVRHASADVLYNLVNALVSMNNTCIKRGIKRYLEEICSLRYVPDDLESLYMSVIEANTIEEIRIASFNMLKSVTKLHSTMCDSFIVRPAPTYDNLKGTYEELWCNYRNKMLNGVLTNDAPYVFLSAFGAQGYLDEMAAKIGTKKFNLMQYFDASDLIDMQEKFLEVMGEYEEEYGKVGRKIERFTSFEQLYAHFMNC
;
A
#
# COMPACT_ATOMS: atom_id res chain seq x y z
N MET A 1 27.70 17.73 16.58
CA MET A 1 27.48 17.76 18.04
C MET A 1 28.81 17.62 18.75
N ASN A 2 29.04 18.37 19.82
CA ASN A 2 30.28 18.31 20.60
C ASN A 2 30.39 16.93 21.31
N GLU A 3 31.58 16.34 21.35
CA GLU A 3 31.85 15.05 22.01
C GLU A 3 31.39 15.03 23.48
N MET A 4 31.57 16.13 24.21
CA MET A 4 31.16 16.22 25.60
C MET A 4 29.63 16.12 25.76
N ILE A 5 28.89 16.80 24.89
CA ILE A 5 27.42 16.77 24.86
C ILE A 5 26.94 15.37 24.48
N MET A 6 27.55 14.76 23.46
CA MET A 6 27.24 13.39 23.06
C MET A 6 27.43 12.41 24.22
N LYS A 7 28.54 12.50 24.95
CA LYS A 7 28.81 11.65 26.11
C LYS A 7 27.79 11.84 27.23
N GLN A 8 27.39 13.08 27.50
CA GLN A 8 26.35 13.39 28.49
C GLN A 8 24.99 12.80 28.11
N LEU A 9 24.59 12.91 26.84
CA LEU A 9 23.34 12.32 26.33
C LEU A 9 23.33 10.80 26.44
N LEU A 10 24.43 10.15 26.02
CA LEU A 10 24.55 8.69 26.12
C LEU A 10 24.49 8.22 27.58
N ASN A 11 25.13 8.95 28.50
CA ASN A 11 25.05 8.63 29.93
C ASN A 11 23.63 8.82 30.49
N LYS A 12 22.94 9.89 30.11
CA LYS A 12 21.53 10.11 30.49
C LYS A 12 20.64 8.97 29.99
N ASN A 13 20.80 8.57 28.73
CA ASN A 13 20.01 7.49 28.14
C ASN A 13 20.31 6.14 28.78
N GLU A 14 21.57 5.85 29.10
CA GLU A 14 21.94 4.64 29.85
C GLU A 14 21.26 4.60 31.23
N ARG A 15 21.20 5.75 31.93
CA ARG A 15 20.49 5.85 33.22
C ARG A 15 18.98 5.64 33.06
N LEU A 16 18.36 6.18 32.01
CA LEU A 16 16.94 5.96 31.71
C LEU A 16 16.64 4.50 31.37
N ILE A 17 17.47 3.87 30.53
CA ILE A 17 17.36 2.45 30.19
C ILE A 17 17.44 1.60 31.47
N ASN A 18 18.43 1.86 32.32
CA ASN A 18 18.61 1.12 33.57
C ASN A 18 17.42 1.32 34.52
N MET A 19 16.90 2.54 34.63
CA MET A 19 15.69 2.83 35.42
C MET A 19 14.49 1.99 34.97
N VAL A 20 14.25 1.87 33.66
CA VAL A 20 13.15 1.06 33.12
C VAL A 20 13.39 -0.43 33.41
N ILE A 21 14.60 -0.94 33.15
CA ILE A 21 14.95 -2.35 33.41
C ILE A 21 14.84 -2.69 34.90
N GLU A 22 15.28 -1.80 35.79
CA GLU A 22 15.17 -1.97 37.24
C GLU A 22 13.71 -2.06 37.68
N ARG A 23 12.83 -1.19 37.16
CA ARG A 23 11.39 -1.24 37.44
C ARG A 23 10.76 -2.52 36.91
N VAL A 24 11.14 -2.98 35.71
CA VAL A 24 10.70 -4.28 35.18
C VAL A 24 11.06 -5.41 36.14
N LYS A 25 12.33 -5.50 36.54
CA LYS A 25 12.81 -6.59 37.41
C LYS A 25 12.15 -6.60 38.79
N ARG A 26 11.78 -5.43 39.31
CA ARG A 26 11.17 -5.30 40.63
C ARG A 26 9.67 -5.59 40.62
N ASP A 27 8.94 -5.05 39.63
CA ASP A 27 7.47 -4.96 39.70
C ASP A 27 6.75 -5.76 38.58
N TYR A 28 7.46 -6.12 37.49
CA TYR A 28 6.87 -6.61 36.22
C TYR A 28 7.66 -7.75 35.57
N LEU A 29 8.36 -8.57 36.36
CA LEU A 29 9.30 -9.60 35.86
C LEU A 29 8.64 -10.61 34.90
N ASP A 30 7.39 -10.99 35.17
CA ASP A 30 6.60 -11.90 34.34
C ASP A 30 5.70 -11.18 33.32
N ASP A 31 5.61 -9.84 33.40
CA ASP A 31 4.69 -9.03 32.62
C ASP A 31 5.36 -8.40 31.38
N ILE A 32 6.67 -8.13 31.42
CA ILE A 32 7.45 -7.55 30.31
C ILE A 32 8.39 -8.59 29.70
N ALA A 33 8.19 -8.86 28.40
CA ALA A 33 8.95 -9.83 27.63
C ALA A 33 10.31 -9.29 27.18
N ILE A 34 10.32 -8.10 26.57
CA ILE A 34 11.51 -7.53 25.90
C ILE A 34 11.56 -6.03 26.10
N ILE A 35 12.78 -5.48 26.24
CA ILE A 35 13.06 -4.07 26.01
C ILE A 35 14.14 -3.99 24.93
N GLY A 36 13.90 -3.20 23.88
CA GLY A 36 14.87 -2.93 22.83
C GLY A 36 14.98 -1.44 22.51
N LEU A 37 16.18 -1.03 22.09
CA LEU A 37 16.47 0.32 21.61
C LEU A 37 16.15 0.44 20.12
N THR A 38 15.43 1.49 19.75
CA THR A 38 15.17 1.86 18.35
C THR A 38 15.46 3.35 18.11
N GLY A 39 15.07 3.86 16.95
CA GLY A 39 15.04 5.29 16.67
C GLY A 39 16.41 5.93 16.46
N SER A 40 16.48 7.23 16.76
CA SER A 40 17.63 8.07 16.41
C SER A 40 18.91 7.64 17.13
N PHE A 41 18.83 7.19 18.39
CA PHE A 41 19.97 6.68 19.14
C PHE A 41 20.45 5.31 18.67
N ASN A 42 19.57 4.49 18.09
CA ASN A 42 19.98 3.22 17.47
C ASN A 42 20.71 3.44 16.14
N THR A 43 20.25 4.40 15.33
CA THR A 43 20.81 4.71 14.01
C THR A 43 22.01 5.65 14.06
N GLY A 44 22.18 6.39 15.15
CA GLY A 44 23.19 7.45 15.28
C GLY A 44 22.77 8.80 14.72
N ASP A 45 21.57 8.96 14.15
CA ASP A 45 21.09 10.24 13.58
C ASP A 45 20.37 11.14 14.61
N PHE A 46 20.81 11.10 15.87
CA PHE A 46 20.27 11.91 16.96
C PHE A 46 20.93 13.30 17.06
N HIS A 47 20.23 14.23 17.71
CA HIS A 47 20.72 15.56 18.06
C HIS A 47 20.50 15.83 19.57
N GLU A 48 20.87 17.02 20.03
CA GLU A 48 20.94 17.37 21.46
C GLU A 48 19.61 17.28 22.21
N LYS A 49 18.50 17.26 21.47
CA LYS A 49 17.12 17.22 21.97
C LYS A 49 16.35 15.98 21.51
N SER A 50 17.05 15.01 20.92
CA SER A 50 16.44 13.72 20.62
C SER A 50 16.11 13.00 21.93
N ASP A 51 14.94 12.39 21.94
CA ASP A 51 14.43 11.52 22.98
C ASP A 51 14.97 10.07 22.82
N LEU A 52 14.67 9.25 23.82
CA LEU A 52 15.05 7.84 23.85
C LEU A 52 13.86 6.98 23.41
N ASP A 53 13.97 6.38 22.23
CA ASP A 53 12.96 5.45 21.73
C ASP A 53 13.20 4.02 22.22
N LEU A 54 12.27 3.49 23.02
CA LEU A 54 12.26 2.10 23.44
C LEU A 54 11.05 1.35 22.84
N ILE A 55 11.28 0.12 22.40
CA ILE A 55 10.23 -0.87 22.17
C ILE A 55 10.19 -1.77 23.40
N ILE A 56 9.10 -1.67 24.17
CA ILE A 56 8.86 -2.49 25.36
C ILE A 56 7.74 -3.45 25.05
N ILE A 57 8.01 -4.75 24.97
CA ILE A 57 7.00 -5.75 24.61
C ILE A 57 6.48 -6.41 25.88
N ASN A 58 5.18 -6.36 26.11
CA ASN A 58 4.52 -6.97 27.26
C ASN A 58 3.90 -8.34 26.92
N ASN A 59 3.89 -9.24 27.90
CA ASN A 59 3.24 -10.55 27.84
C ASN A 59 1.84 -10.54 28.48
N THR A 60 1.56 -9.59 29.37
CA THR A 60 0.29 -9.50 30.11
C THR A 60 -0.25 -8.08 30.10
N ASP A 61 -1.55 -7.92 30.40
CA ASP A 61 -2.16 -6.60 30.52
C ASP A 61 -1.58 -5.75 31.67
N LYS A 62 -1.12 -6.40 32.75
CA LYS A 62 -0.45 -5.70 33.86
C LYS A 62 0.82 -4.99 33.40
N GLY A 63 1.49 -5.49 32.37
CA GLY A 63 2.68 -4.86 31.80
C GLY A 63 2.43 -3.42 31.31
N TRP A 64 1.20 -3.05 30.96
CA TRP A 64 0.88 -1.67 30.57
C TRP A 64 1.11 -0.65 31.69
N GLU A 65 1.07 -1.05 32.96
CA GLU A 65 1.25 -0.18 34.11
C GLU A 65 2.69 0.37 34.26
N ILE A 66 3.66 -0.16 33.51
CA ILE A 66 5.00 0.43 33.44
C ILE A 66 5.03 1.74 32.66
N SER A 67 4.02 1.99 31.82
CA SER A 67 4.01 3.11 30.90
C SER A 67 4.01 4.44 31.65
N ASP A 68 4.77 5.40 31.15
CA ASP A 68 4.90 6.73 31.75
C ASP A 68 5.33 7.75 30.68
N CYS A 69 4.78 8.96 30.77
CA CYS A 69 5.12 10.06 29.87
C CYS A 69 5.56 11.26 30.69
N PHE A 70 6.80 11.72 30.50
CA PHE A 70 7.38 12.78 31.31
C PHE A 70 8.35 13.66 30.51
N ILE A 71 8.64 14.85 31.04
CA ILE A 71 9.63 15.78 30.49
C ILE A 71 10.83 15.83 31.43
N LEU A 72 12.03 15.62 30.89
CA LEU A 72 13.30 15.73 31.61
C LEU A 72 14.28 16.60 30.82
N ASP A 73 14.73 17.69 31.43
CA ASP A 73 15.64 18.69 30.84
C ASP A 73 15.20 19.17 29.45
N ASP A 74 13.89 19.46 29.33
CA ASP A 74 13.27 19.98 28.10
C ASP A 74 13.34 18.98 26.92
N VAL A 75 13.25 17.69 27.23
CA VAL A 75 13.01 16.59 26.29
C VAL A 75 11.85 15.76 26.82
N GLY A 76 10.86 15.49 25.97
CA GLY A 76 9.76 14.58 26.29
C GLY A 76 10.19 13.13 26.12
N TYR A 77 9.72 12.24 26.98
CA TYR A 77 9.93 10.80 26.90
C TYR A 77 8.58 10.11 26.98
N ASP A 78 8.38 9.15 26.10
CA ASP A 78 7.20 8.30 26.07
C ASP A 78 7.64 6.85 26.25
N ILE A 79 7.43 6.33 27.47
CA ILE A 79 7.68 4.93 27.81
C ILE A 79 6.34 4.23 27.71
N TYR A 80 6.14 3.44 26.66
CA TYR A 80 4.89 2.70 26.46
C TYR A 80 5.15 1.30 25.93
N CYS A 81 4.20 0.40 26.23
CA CYS A 81 4.27 -0.98 25.74
C CYS A 81 3.84 -1.10 24.27
N THR A 82 4.51 -1.99 23.56
CA THR A 82 4.28 -2.38 22.18
C THR A 82 3.77 -3.82 22.17
N PRO A 83 2.49 -4.07 21.87
CA PRO A 83 1.94 -5.42 21.90
C PRO A 83 2.51 -6.29 20.78
N TRP A 84 2.62 -7.59 21.06
CA TRP A 84 3.02 -8.59 20.07
C TRP A 84 2.10 -8.58 18.83
N ASP A 85 0.79 -8.66 19.05
CA ASP A 85 -0.15 -9.13 18.02
C ASP A 85 -0.52 -8.07 16.99
N THR A 86 -0.43 -6.78 17.33
CA THR A 86 -0.75 -5.70 16.39
C THR A 86 0.54 -5.14 15.77
N ARG A 87 1.40 -4.52 16.58
CA ARG A 87 2.52 -3.75 16.05
C ARG A 87 3.69 -4.62 15.58
N ILE A 88 4.15 -5.57 16.39
CA ILE A 88 5.27 -6.45 16.01
C ILE A 88 4.86 -7.36 14.85
N HIS A 89 3.63 -7.87 14.85
CA HIS A 89 3.10 -8.65 13.75
C HIS A 89 3.08 -7.85 12.42
N GLU A 90 2.51 -6.64 12.40
CA GLU A 90 2.48 -5.79 11.19
C GLU A 90 3.88 -5.46 10.66
N GLN A 91 4.83 -5.20 11.56
CA GLN A 91 6.24 -5.00 11.18
C GLN A 91 6.86 -6.27 10.59
N SER A 92 6.53 -7.45 11.14
CA SER A 92 7.01 -8.74 10.63
C SER A 92 6.48 -9.09 9.25
N THR A 93 5.30 -8.59 8.88
CA THR A 93 4.65 -8.82 7.59
C THR A 93 4.87 -7.69 6.60
N LEU A 94 5.69 -6.70 6.94
CA LEU A 94 5.97 -5.50 6.12
C LEU A 94 4.73 -4.64 5.83
N GLU A 95 3.71 -4.72 6.68
CA GLU A 95 2.47 -3.94 6.57
C GLU A 95 2.57 -2.61 7.34
N SER A 96 3.57 -2.48 8.22
CA SER A 96 3.86 -1.25 8.96
C SER A 96 4.87 -0.37 8.19
N PRO A 97 4.78 0.97 8.27
CA PRO A 97 5.85 1.87 7.83
C PRO A 97 7.10 1.76 8.74
N ASN A 98 6.96 1.24 9.97
CA ASN A 98 7.99 1.20 11.00
C ASN A 98 8.70 -0.17 11.09
N VAL A 99 8.94 -0.84 9.96
CA VAL A 99 9.61 -2.16 9.90
C VAL A 99 11.03 -2.13 10.48
N SER A 100 11.75 -1.02 10.32
CA SER A 100 13.09 -0.83 10.87
C SER A 100 13.11 -0.91 12.40
N SER A 101 12.04 -0.50 13.08
CA SER A 101 11.93 -0.63 14.55
C SER A 101 11.91 -2.07 15.04
N LEU A 102 11.64 -3.06 14.16
CA LEU A 102 11.79 -4.49 14.45
C LEU A 102 13.13 -5.03 13.92
N THR A 103 13.44 -4.75 12.66
CA THR A 103 14.59 -5.34 11.97
C THR A 103 15.93 -4.79 12.46
N GLU A 104 15.98 -3.54 12.91
CA GLU A 104 17.17 -2.89 13.48
C GLU A 104 17.13 -2.87 15.01
N LEU A 105 16.12 -3.47 15.64
CA LEU A 105 15.95 -3.43 17.10
C LEU A 105 17.17 -4.01 17.82
N LYS A 106 17.75 -3.21 18.72
CA LYS A 106 18.84 -3.64 19.60
C LYS A 106 18.27 -4.06 20.95
N VAL A 107 18.22 -5.37 21.20
CA VAL A 107 17.71 -5.92 22.46
C VAL A 107 18.59 -5.47 23.64
N LEU A 108 17.95 -4.90 24.67
CA LEU A 108 18.58 -4.45 25.92
C LEU A 108 18.24 -5.38 27.10
N TYR A 109 17.05 -5.97 27.08
CA TYR A 109 16.55 -6.91 28.09
C TYR A 109 15.58 -7.89 27.45
N TYR A 110 15.58 -9.13 27.94
CA TYR A 110 14.52 -10.11 27.70
C TYR A 110 14.29 -10.91 28.98
N ALA A 111 13.03 -11.24 29.30
CA ALA A 111 12.68 -11.95 30.52
C ALA A 111 13.03 -13.44 30.43
N LYS A 112 12.70 -14.08 29.30
CA LYS A 112 12.90 -15.51 29.08
C LYS A 112 13.53 -15.76 27.70
N PRO A 113 14.37 -16.81 27.54
CA PRO A 113 14.92 -17.18 26.23
C PRO A 113 13.85 -17.34 25.13
N GLU A 114 12.68 -17.86 25.49
CA GLU A 114 11.54 -18.07 24.59
C GLU A 114 10.99 -16.75 24.03
N ASP A 115 10.99 -15.67 24.81
CA ASP A 115 10.57 -14.35 24.34
C ASP A 115 11.53 -13.84 23.25
N LEU A 116 12.84 -14.03 23.47
CA LEU A 116 13.88 -13.65 22.51
C LEU A 116 13.80 -14.49 21.23
N GLU A 117 13.56 -15.80 21.35
CA GLU A 117 13.30 -16.68 20.20
C GLU A 117 12.10 -16.19 19.38
N LYS A 118 10.97 -15.92 20.04
CA LYS A 118 9.76 -15.37 19.40
C LYS A 118 10.04 -14.05 18.66
N LEU A 119 10.76 -13.10 19.27
CA LEU A 119 11.15 -11.86 18.58
C LEU A 119 12.03 -12.13 17.36
N ASN A 120 13.00 -13.03 17.49
CA ASN A 120 13.91 -13.38 16.40
C ASN A 120 13.15 -14.04 15.23
N GLU A 121 12.09 -14.79 15.49
CA GLU A 121 11.21 -15.32 14.44
C GLU A 121 10.50 -14.20 13.68
N PHE A 122 9.93 -13.21 14.37
CA PHE A 122 9.33 -12.03 13.73
C PHE A 122 10.34 -11.23 12.92
N LYS A 123 11.53 -11.01 13.48
CA LYS A 123 12.62 -10.30 12.82
C LYS A 123 13.08 -11.04 11.56
N ARG A 124 13.26 -12.36 11.65
CA ARG A 124 13.64 -13.22 10.51
C ARG A 124 12.56 -13.19 9.43
N LYS A 125 11.29 -13.29 9.79
CA LYS A 125 10.17 -13.19 8.84
C LYS A 125 10.19 -11.89 8.03
N ALA A 126 10.43 -10.75 8.68
CA ALA A 126 10.58 -9.47 7.98
C ALA A 126 11.81 -9.45 7.06
N LEU A 127 12.97 -9.87 7.58
CA LEU A 127 14.23 -9.87 6.82
C LEU A 127 14.17 -10.79 5.59
N ASP A 128 13.61 -11.99 5.74
CA ASP A 128 13.40 -12.93 4.64
C ASP A 128 12.45 -12.35 3.59
N ALA A 129 11.37 -11.67 4.02
CA ALA A 129 10.45 -11.01 3.12
C ALA A 129 11.09 -9.82 2.36
N LEU A 130 11.99 -9.06 3.01
CA LEU A 130 12.75 -7.98 2.38
C LEU A 130 13.85 -8.51 1.44
N ALA A 131 14.38 -9.71 1.69
CA ALA A 131 15.38 -10.36 0.84
C ALA A 131 14.77 -10.93 -0.46
N ASN A 132 13.44 -11.08 -0.54
CA ASN A 132 12.78 -11.51 -1.76
C ASN A 132 13.03 -10.52 -2.91
N PRO A 133 13.14 -11.02 -4.16
CA PRO A 133 13.25 -10.15 -5.31
C PRO A 133 11.99 -9.29 -5.47
N ILE A 134 12.14 -8.15 -6.17
CA ILE A 134 11.01 -7.32 -6.57
C ILE A 134 10.03 -8.16 -7.39
N GLY A 135 8.75 -8.10 -7.03
CA GLY A 135 7.72 -8.91 -7.63
C GLY A 135 6.33 -8.57 -7.09
N GLU A 136 5.38 -9.44 -7.39
CA GLU A 136 3.95 -9.23 -7.10
C GLU A 136 3.67 -8.85 -5.65
N ALA A 137 4.29 -9.53 -4.67
CA ALA A 137 4.05 -9.27 -3.25
C ALA A 137 4.36 -7.82 -2.83
N CYS A 138 5.52 -7.27 -3.22
CA CYS A 138 5.91 -5.92 -2.82
C CYS A 138 5.15 -4.84 -3.62
N LEU A 139 4.79 -5.14 -4.87
CA LEU A 139 3.97 -4.28 -5.72
C LEU A 139 2.51 -4.22 -5.26
N HIS A 140 1.96 -5.32 -4.73
CA HIS A 140 0.64 -5.33 -4.10
C HIS A 140 0.63 -4.51 -2.80
N ARG A 141 1.67 -4.63 -1.96
CA ARG A 141 1.82 -3.74 -0.79
C ARG A 141 1.93 -2.27 -1.19
N ALA A 142 2.71 -1.95 -2.23
CA ALA A 142 2.80 -0.59 -2.74
C ALA A 142 1.45 -0.03 -3.22
N LYS A 143 0.62 -0.88 -3.84
CA LYS A 143 -0.72 -0.48 -4.31
C LYS A 143 -1.62 -0.02 -3.16
N LYS A 144 -1.58 -0.68 -2.00
CA LYS A 144 -2.34 -0.26 -0.81
C LYS A 144 -2.00 1.18 -0.41
N TRP A 145 -0.72 1.53 -0.39
CA TRP A 145 -0.26 2.88 -0.11
C TRP A 145 -0.66 3.89 -1.19
N ILE A 146 -0.59 3.52 -2.47
CA ILE A 146 -1.06 4.38 -3.57
C ILE A 146 -2.57 4.64 -3.47
N ASP A 147 -3.36 3.65 -3.08
CA ASP A 147 -4.80 3.82 -2.93
C ASP A 147 -5.14 4.73 -1.74
N LEU A 148 -4.39 4.66 -0.63
CA LEU A 148 -4.46 5.64 0.46
C LEU A 148 -4.06 7.05 -0.01
N ALA A 149 -3.02 7.17 -0.83
CA ALA A 149 -2.63 8.46 -1.40
C ALA A 149 -3.71 9.06 -2.32
N LYS A 150 -4.47 8.22 -3.06
CA LYS A 150 -5.61 8.70 -3.86
C LYS A 150 -6.74 9.22 -2.97
N LEU A 151 -7.02 8.55 -1.86
CA LEU A 151 -8.00 9.00 -0.86
C LEU A 151 -7.58 10.35 -0.28
N ALA A 152 -6.35 10.45 0.23
CA ALA A 152 -5.80 11.71 0.75
C ALA A 152 -5.81 12.83 -0.30
N TYR A 153 -5.51 12.52 -1.57
CA TYR A 153 -5.58 13.50 -2.64
C TYR A 153 -7.01 14.00 -2.88
N SER A 154 -8.02 13.12 -2.76
CA SER A 154 -9.42 13.54 -2.85
C SER A 154 -9.77 14.54 -1.74
N ASP A 155 -9.22 14.38 -0.53
CA ASP A 155 -9.42 15.33 0.56
C ASP A 155 -8.80 16.70 0.25
N THR A 156 -7.69 16.77 -0.49
CA THR A 156 -7.14 18.07 -0.97
C THR A 156 -8.12 18.81 -1.87
N MET A 157 -8.97 18.10 -2.61
CA MET A 157 -9.97 18.68 -3.52
C MET A 157 -11.26 19.06 -2.80
N LEU A 158 -11.60 18.36 -1.71
CA LEU A 158 -12.81 18.59 -0.92
C LEU A 158 -12.64 19.68 0.15
N CYS A 159 -11.42 19.91 0.62
CA CYS A 159 -11.11 20.94 1.60
C CYS A 159 -10.99 22.33 0.94
N GLU A 160 -11.47 23.36 1.64
CA GLU A 160 -11.52 24.75 1.15
C GLU A 160 -10.51 25.69 1.83
N ASP A 161 -9.97 25.31 2.99
CA ASP A 161 -8.95 26.08 3.69
C ASP A 161 -7.54 25.52 3.48
N ILE A 162 -6.56 26.42 3.47
CA ILE A 162 -5.17 26.07 3.19
C ILE A 162 -4.56 25.10 4.21
N GLY A 163 -5.01 25.13 5.46
CA GLY A 163 -4.50 24.26 6.52
C GLY A 163 -4.88 22.81 6.27
N SER A 164 -6.17 22.57 6.03
CA SER A 164 -6.71 21.23 5.74
C SER A 164 -6.17 20.68 4.42
N VAL A 165 -6.09 21.51 3.37
CA VAL A 165 -5.49 21.11 2.07
C VAL A 165 -4.03 20.72 2.23
N ARG A 166 -3.24 21.48 3.01
CA ARG A 166 -1.83 21.17 3.27
C ARG A 166 -1.67 19.88 4.10
N HIS A 167 -2.54 19.65 5.08
CA HIS A 167 -2.55 18.41 5.86
C HIS A 167 -2.83 17.19 4.97
N ALA A 168 -3.88 17.25 4.15
CA ALA A 168 -4.21 16.19 3.20
C ALA A 168 -3.08 15.94 2.19
N SER A 169 -2.43 17.01 1.71
CA SER A 169 -1.25 16.92 0.84
C SER A 169 -0.04 16.25 1.53
N ALA A 170 0.19 16.53 2.81
CA ALA A 170 1.22 15.83 3.58
C ALA A 170 0.91 14.32 3.71
N ASP A 171 -0.36 13.94 3.84
CA ASP A 171 -0.78 12.54 3.86
C ASP A 171 -0.62 11.87 2.49
N VAL A 172 -0.89 12.58 1.38
CA VAL A 172 -0.51 12.12 0.02
C VAL A 172 0.98 11.79 -0.02
N LEU A 173 1.83 12.73 0.38
CA LEU A 173 3.28 12.57 0.33
C LEU A 173 3.76 11.40 1.20
N TYR A 174 3.24 11.30 2.43
CA TYR A 174 3.54 10.21 3.36
C TYR A 174 3.21 8.84 2.77
N ASN A 175 2.01 8.67 2.21
CA ASN A 175 1.60 7.41 1.60
C ASN A 175 2.45 7.08 0.36
N LEU A 176 2.82 8.07 -0.45
CA LEU A 176 3.68 7.85 -1.63
C LEU A 176 5.12 7.47 -1.26
N VAL A 177 5.67 7.99 -0.16
CA VAL A 177 6.94 7.53 0.39
C VAL A 177 6.87 6.03 0.72
N ASN A 178 5.82 5.61 1.43
CA ASN A 178 5.63 4.19 1.78
C ASN A 178 5.38 3.29 0.55
N ALA A 179 4.75 3.83 -0.49
CA ALA A 179 4.62 3.15 -1.77
C ALA A 179 6.00 2.92 -2.43
N LEU A 180 6.85 3.94 -2.49
CA LEU A 180 8.21 3.84 -3.06
C LEU A 180 9.07 2.83 -2.30
N VAL A 181 9.00 2.86 -0.96
CA VAL A 181 9.68 1.90 -0.08
C VAL A 181 9.20 0.47 -0.36
N SER A 182 7.89 0.28 -0.49
CA SER A 182 7.30 -1.02 -0.82
C SER A 182 7.70 -1.50 -2.22
N MET A 183 7.71 -0.63 -3.23
CA MET A 183 8.15 -0.98 -4.60
C MET A 183 9.61 -1.41 -4.67
N ASN A 184 10.45 -0.89 -3.78
CA ASN A 184 11.85 -1.26 -3.64
C ASN A 184 12.09 -2.42 -2.65
N ASN A 185 11.02 -3.03 -2.12
CA ASN A 185 11.04 -4.10 -1.13
C ASN A 185 12.00 -3.84 0.04
N THR A 186 12.00 -2.61 0.56
CA THR A 186 12.91 -2.16 1.63
C THR A 186 12.13 -1.52 2.78
N CYS A 187 12.82 -0.91 3.75
CA CYS A 187 12.24 -0.09 4.80
C CYS A 187 13.07 1.18 5.06
N ILE A 188 12.44 2.23 5.57
CA ILE A 188 13.13 3.45 6.01
C ILE A 188 13.78 3.20 7.37
N LYS A 189 15.04 3.61 7.52
CA LYS A 189 15.82 3.33 8.74
C LYS A 189 15.94 4.54 9.67
N ARG A 190 16.08 5.76 9.15
CA ARG A 190 16.44 6.96 9.95
C ARG A 190 15.26 7.91 10.19
N GLY A 191 14.04 7.44 9.97
CA GLY A 191 12.81 8.16 10.30
C GLY A 191 12.54 9.39 9.43
N ILE A 192 11.52 10.16 9.81
CA ILE A 192 10.92 11.24 9.00
C ILE A 192 11.92 12.32 8.57
N LYS A 193 12.92 12.60 9.40
CA LYS A 193 13.99 13.55 9.13
C LYS A 193 14.78 13.23 7.85
N ARG A 194 14.85 11.94 7.47
CA ARG A 194 15.68 11.44 6.36
C ARG A 194 14.85 10.83 5.23
N TYR A 195 13.53 10.99 5.22
CA TYR A 195 12.67 10.40 4.20
C TYR A 195 13.13 10.73 2.78
N LEU A 196 13.28 12.01 2.45
CA LEU A 196 13.71 12.43 1.11
C LEU A 196 15.07 11.84 0.73
N GLU A 197 16.05 11.92 1.64
CA GLU A 197 17.40 11.38 1.42
C GLU A 197 17.37 9.86 1.17
N GLU A 198 16.61 9.11 1.97
CA GLU A 198 16.49 7.65 1.81
C GLU A 198 15.74 7.26 0.54
N ILE A 199 14.61 7.91 0.23
CA ILE A 199 13.87 7.57 -1.00
C ILE A 199 14.65 7.91 -2.26
N CYS A 200 15.41 9.00 -2.28
CA CYS A 200 16.25 9.35 -3.44
C CYS A 200 17.40 8.36 -3.67
N SER A 201 17.76 7.56 -2.66
CA SER A 201 18.78 6.51 -2.80
C SER A 201 18.22 5.17 -3.33
N LEU A 202 16.90 5.06 -3.47
CA LEU A 202 16.24 3.85 -3.93
C LEU A 202 16.46 3.60 -5.43
N ARG A 203 16.42 2.33 -5.82
CA ARG A 203 16.65 1.92 -7.21
C ARG A 203 15.51 2.32 -8.14
N TYR A 204 14.27 2.17 -7.68
CA TYR A 204 13.07 2.42 -8.46
C TYR A 204 12.37 3.66 -7.91
N VAL A 205 12.56 4.78 -8.60
CA VAL A 205 11.98 6.08 -8.26
C VAL A 205 11.56 6.80 -9.54
N PRO A 206 10.63 7.77 -9.45
CA PRO A 206 10.43 8.71 -10.54
C PRO A 206 11.70 9.49 -10.88
N ASP A 207 11.92 9.78 -12.16
CA ASP A 207 13.12 10.50 -12.63
C ASP A 207 13.29 11.87 -11.92
N ASP A 208 12.19 12.59 -11.69
CA ASP A 208 12.19 13.92 -11.06
C ASP A 208 11.74 13.88 -9.58
N LEU A 209 11.99 12.77 -8.87
CA LEU A 209 11.45 12.53 -7.51
C LEU A 209 11.68 13.70 -6.55
N GLU A 210 12.92 14.19 -6.45
CA GLU A 210 13.26 15.27 -5.49
C GLU A 210 12.50 16.56 -5.81
N SER A 211 12.43 16.93 -7.09
CA SER A 211 11.70 18.12 -7.53
C SER A 211 10.19 17.99 -7.28
N LEU A 212 9.60 16.83 -7.56
CA LEU A 212 8.19 16.55 -7.28
C LEU A 212 7.89 16.63 -5.78
N TYR A 213 8.75 16.04 -4.96
CA TYR A 213 8.63 16.06 -3.50
C TYR A 213 8.69 17.50 -2.95
N MET A 214 9.68 18.28 -3.38
CA MET A 214 9.85 19.66 -2.94
C MET A 214 8.73 20.57 -3.42
N SER A 215 8.20 20.36 -4.64
CA SER A 215 7.06 21.12 -5.16
C SER A 215 5.81 21.01 -4.27
N VAL A 216 5.60 19.85 -3.63
CA VAL A 216 4.49 19.65 -2.68
C VAL A 216 4.70 20.49 -1.41
N ILE A 217 5.93 20.59 -0.92
CA ILE A 217 6.29 21.32 0.30
C ILE A 217 6.29 22.84 0.06
N GLU A 218 6.78 23.28 -1.08
CA GLU A 218 7.01 24.69 -1.42
C GLU A 218 5.76 25.39 -1.95
N ALA A 219 4.70 24.64 -2.28
CA ALA A 219 3.43 25.19 -2.77
C ALA A 219 2.75 26.10 -1.72
N ASN A 220 2.36 27.30 -2.15
CA ASN A 220 1.84 28.36 -1.26
C ASN A 220 0.34 28.60 -1.41
N THR A 221 -0.25 28.20 -2.53
CA THR A 221 -1.70 28.31 -2.77
C THR A 221 -2.38 26.95 -2.78
N ILE A 222 -3.69 26.93 -2.58
CA ILE A 222 -4.49 25.70 -2.61
C ILE A 222 -4.37 25.02 -3.98
N GLU A 223 -4.42 25.81 -5.06
CA GLU A 223 -4.28 25.33 -6.43
C GLU A 223 -2.90 24.73 -6.68
N GLU A 224 -1.82 25.40 -6.25
CA GLU A 224 -0.46 24.87 -6.35
C GLU A 224 -0.31 23.55 -5.57
N ILE A 225 -0.85 23.47 -4.36
CA ILE A 225 -0.79 22.25 -3.53
C ILE A 225 -1.49 21.09 -4.24
N ARG A 226 -2.69 21.31 -4.79
CA ARG A 226 -3.44 20.29 -5.54
C ARG A 226 -2.66 19.83 -6.77
N ILE A 227 -2.12 20.76 -7.55
CA ILE A 227 -1.33 20.44 -8.75
C ILE A 227 -0.07 19.65 -8.39
N ALA A 228 0.69 20.10 -7.38
CA ALA A 228 1.92 19.43 -6.95
C ALA A 228 1.64 18.03 -6.41
N SER A 229 0.61 17.88 -5.56
CA SER A 229 0.19 16.59 -5.00
C SER A 229 -0.24 15.62 -6.12
N PHE A 230 -1.02 16.12 -7.09
CA PHE A 230 -1.42 15.35 -8.26
C PHE A 230 -0.24 14.88 -9.10
N ASN A 231 0.72 15.76 -9.37
CA ASN A 231 1.89 15.42 -10.18
C ASN A 231 2.74 14.33 -9.52
N MET A 232 2.96 14.43 -8.21
CA MET A 232 3.67 13.41 -7.43
C MET A 232 2.91 12.07 -7.43
N LEU A 233 1.60 12.09 -7.13
CA LEU A 233 0.73 10.91 -7.17
C LEU A 233 0.72 10.23 -8.54
N LYS A 234 0.57 11.02 -9.61
CA LYS A 234 0.56 10.54 -10.99
C LYS A 234 1.89 9.88 -11.36
N SER A 235 3.00 10.50 -10.97
CA SER A 235 4.35 10.00 -11.27
C SER A 235 4.64 8.67 -10.59
N VAL A 236 4.36 8.56 -9.29
CA VAL A 236 4.53 7.31 -8.52
C VAL A 236 3.56 6.21 -9.01
N THR A 237 2.31 6.57 -9.33
CA THR A 237 1.35 5.61 -9.90
C THR A 237 1.79 5.09 -11.27
N LYS A 238 2.39 5.96 -12.10
CA LYS A 238 2.95 5.56 -13.39
C LYS A 238 4.15 4.62 -13.22
N LEU A 239 5.05 4.91 -12.29
CA LEU A 239 6.16 4.03 -11.93
C LEU A 239 5.65 2.65 -11.50
N HIS A 240 4.69 2.60 -10.57
CA HIS A 240 4.08 1.36 -10.10
C HIS A 240 3.52 0.52 -11.25
N SER A 241 2.76 1.13 -12.17
CA SER A 241 2.24 0.44 -13.35
C SER A 241 3.35 -0.14 -14.23
N THR A 242 4.42 0.63 -14.49
CA THR A 242 5.56 0.16 -15.29
C THR A 242 6.29 -1.00 -14.61
N MET A 243 6.43 -0.95 -13.29
CA MET A 243 7.01 -2.05 -12.51
C MET A 243 6.13 -3.29 -12.54
N CYS A 244 4.82 -3.16 -12.39
CA CYS A 244 3.89 -4.28 -12.54
C CYS A 244 4.03 -4.93 -13.92
N ASP A 245 4.12 -4.14 -14.99
CA ASP A 245 4.32 -4.66 -16.35
C ASP A 245 5.67 -5.38 -16.53
N SER A 246 6.69 -5.02 -15.74
CA SER A 246 8.04 -5.57 -15.85
C SER A 246 8.29 -6.78 -14.93
N PHE A 247 7.67 -6.82 -13.76
CA PHE A 247 7.95 -7.78 -12.69
C PHE A 247 6.81 -8.76 -12.41
N ILE A 248 5.58 -8.46 -12.83
CA ILE A 248 4.45 -9.36 -12.65
C ILE A 248 4.23 -10.13 -13.95
N VAL A 249 4.30 -11.46 -13.85
CA VAL A 249 3.97 -12.34 -14.97
C VAL A 249 2.47 -12.27 -15.20
N ARG A 250 2.06 -11.74 -16.35
CA ARG A 250 0.65 -11.74 -16.71
C ARG A 250 0.19 -13.17 -17.01
N PRO A 251 -1.03 -13.55 -16.57
CA PRO A 251 -1.62 -14.80 -17.00
C PRO A 251 -1.79 -14.81 -18.51
N ALA A 252 -1.91 -16.01 -19.09
CA ALA A 252 -2.23 -16.19 -20.49
C ALA A 252 -3.64 -16.81 -20.61
N PRO A 253 -4.46 -16.38 -21.58
CA PRO A 253 -5.74 -17.02 -21.82
C PRO A 253 -5.54 -18.50 -22.18
N THR A 254 -6.36 -19.37 -21.60
CA THR A 254 -6.39 -20.81 -21.85
C THR A 254 -7.81 -21.24 -22.20
N TYR A 255 -7.95 -22.44 -22.77
CA TYR A 255 -9.26 -23.01 -23.09
C TYR A 255 -10.20 -23.06 -21.87
N ASP A 256 -9.65 -23.37 -20.69
CA ASP A 256 -10.42 -23.56 -19.45
C ASP A 256 -10.72 -22.24 -18.75
N ASN A 257 -9.75 -21.32 -18.64
CA ASN A 257 -9.96 -20.08 -17.89
C ASN A 257 -10.85 -19.06 -18.63
N LEU A 258 -10.98 -19.19 -19.96
CA LEU A 258 -11.91 -18.40 -20.75
C LEU A 258 -13.35 -18.90 -20.66
N LYS A 259 -13.61 -20.09 -20.10
CA LYS A 259 -14.94 -20.71 -20.07
C LYS A 259 -15.99 -19.79 -19.44
N GLY A 260 -16.99 -19.43 -20.24
CA GLY A 260 -18.16 -18.67 -19.81
C GLY A 260 -17.97 -17.15 -19.80
N THR A 261 -16.76 -16.66 -20.07
CA THR A 261 -16.44 -15.23 -19.90
C THR A 261 -17.06 -14.34 -20.99
N TYR A 262 -17.09 -14.79 -22.24
CA TYR A 262 -17.81 -14.10 -23.31
C TYR A 262 -19.32 -14.12 -23.04
N GLU A 263 -19.85 -15.28 -22.63
CA GLU A 263 -21.27 -15.45 -22.31
C GLU A 263 -21.70 -14.56 -21.13
N GLU A 264 -20.83 -14.34 -20.16
CA GLU A 264 -21.03 -13.43 -19.04
C GLU A 264 -21.03 -11.95 -19.49
N LEU A 265 -20.09 -11.53 -20.34
CA LEU A 265 -20.10 -10.19 -20.95
C LEU A 265 -21.40 -9.96 -21.74
N TRP A 266 -21.84 -10.98 -22.48
CA TRP A 266 -23.08 -10.95 -23.24
C TRP A 266 -24.32 -10.81 -22.35
N CYS A 267 -24.46 -11.67 -21.34
CA CYS A 267 -25.66 -11.70 -20.50
C CYS A 267 -25.76 -10.48 -19.59
N ASN A 268 -24.62 -9.97 -19.09
CA ASN A 268 -24.61 -8.86 -18.17
C ASN A 268 -24.76 -7.51 -18.86
N TYR A 269 -24.27 -7.33 -20.08
CA TYR A 269 -24.11 -5.98 -20.65
C TYR A 269 -24.68 -5.80 -22.05
N ARG A 270 -24.65 -6.81 -22.93
CA ARG A 270 -25.00 -6.59 -24.35
C ARG A 270 -26.41 -6.09 -24.56
N ASN A 271 -27.41 -6.81 -24.07
CA ASN A 271 -28.79 -6.40 -24.29
C ASN A 271 -29.17 -5.15 -23.48
N LYS A 272 -28.47 -4.87 -22.37
CA LYS A 272 -28.63 -3.64 -21.60
C LYS A 272 -28.15 -2.43 -22.40
N MET A 273 -26.97 -2.54 -23.02
CA MET A 273 -26.40 -1.55 -23.93
C MET A 273 -27.37 -1.24 -25.09
N LEU A 274 -27.76 -2.28 -25.84
CA LEU A 274 -28.65 -2.13 -27.01
C LEU A 274 -29.99 -1.51 -26.63
N ASN A 275 -30.60 -1.97 -25.53
CA ASN A 275 -31.87 -1.42 -25.08
C ASN A 275 -31.71 0.03 -24.63
N GLY A 276 -30.64 0.36 -23.89
CA GLY A 276 -30.37 1.72 -23.45
C GLY A 276 -30.24 2.70 -24.62
N VAL A 277 -29.54 2.31 -25.69
CA VAL A 277 -29.46 3.13 -26.91
C VAL A 277 -30.81 3.23 -27.61
N LEU A 278 -31.53 2.11 -27.77
CA LEU A 278 -32.86 2.09 -28.39
C LEU A 278 -33.86 3.02 -27.68
N THR A 279 -33.80 3.09 -26.35
CA THR A 279 -34.67 3.94 -25.54
C THR A 279 -34.09 5.33 -25.27
N ASN A 280 -32.91 5.65 -25.83
CA ASN A 280 -32.18 6.89 -25.59
C ASN A 280 -31.94 7.18 -24.07
N ASP A 281 -31.63 6.14 -23.30
CA ASP A 281 -31.40 6.19 -21.86
C ASP A 281 -29.89 6.26 -21.57
N ALA A 282 -29.35 7.49 -21.60
CA ALA A 282 -27.94 7.74 -21.37
C ALA A 282 -27.43 7.23 -20.01
N PRO A 283 -28.14 7.42 -18.87
CA PRO A 283 -27.75 6.81 -17.60
C PRO A 283 -27.63 5.28 -17.65
N TYR A 284 -28.56 4.60 -18.31
CA TYR A 284 -28.51 3.14 -18.40
C TYR A 284 -27.37 2.64 -19.28
N VAL A 285 -27.10 3.33 -20.40
CA VAL A 285 -25.93 3.07 -21.25
C VAL A 285 -24.64 3.30 -20.48
N PHE A 286 -24.53 4.42 -19.74
CA PHE A 286 -23.35 4.75 -18.94
C PHE A 286 -23.03 3.67 -17.90
N LEU A 287 -24.03 3.26 -17.12
CA LEU A 287 -23.83 2.24 -16.08
C LEU A 287 -23.56 0.85 -16.67
N SER A 288 -24.14 0.54 -17.84
CA SER A 288 -23.84 -0.70 -18.58
C SER A 288 -22.41 -0.70 -19.12
N ALA A 289 -21.95 0.42 -19.68
CA ALA A 289 -20.59 0.61 -20.17
C ALA A 289 -19.57 0.52 -19.03
N PHE A 290 -19.86 1.15 -17.89
CA PHE A 290 -19.04 1.09 -16.68
C PHE A 290 -18.85 -0.36 -16.21
N GLY A 291 -19.96 -1.11 -16.11
CA GLY A 291 -19.89 -2.52 -15.73
C GLY A 291 -19.11 -3.37 -16.74
N ALA A 292 -19.33 -3.17 -18.04
CA ALA A 292 -18.60 -3.87 -19.09
C ALA A 292 -17.10 -3.57 -19.05
N GLN A 293 -16.71 -2.31 -18.89
CA GLN A 293 -15.31 -1.91 -18.73
C GLN A 293 -14.67 -2.60 -17.53
N GLY A 294 -15.31 -2.56 -16.36
CA GLY A 294 -14.81 -3.22 -15.16
C GLY A 294 -14.62 -4.72 -15.35
N TYR A 295 -15.56 -5.39 -16.02
CA TYR A 295 -15.44 -6.80 -16.38
C TYR A 295 -14.25 -7.07 -17.30
N LEU A 296 -14.09 -6.27 -18.37
CA LEU A 296 -12.98 -6.42 -19.32
C LEU A 296 -11.62 -6.19 -18.65
N ASP A 297 -11.52 -5.23 -17.72
CA ASP A 297 -10.31 -5.00 -16.92
C ASP A 297 -10.00 -6.18 -16.00
N GLU A 298 -11.03 -6.79 -15.39
CA GLU A 298 -10.88 -8.01 -14.60
C GLU A 298 -10.36 -9.18 -15.44
N MET A 299 -10.94 -9.41 -16.63
CA MET A 299 -10.49 -10.48 -17.54
C MET A 299 -9.05 -10.24 -17.99
N ALA A 300 -8.68 -8.99 -18.29
CA ALA A 300 -7.31 -8.65 -18.65
C ALA A 300 -6.33 -8.90 -17.49
N ALA A 301 -6.74 -8.66 -16.25
CA ALA A 301 -5.90 -8.87 -15.07
C ALA A 301 -5.80 -10.35 -14.66
N LYS A 302 -6.92 -11.09 -14.63
CA LYS A 302 -6.99 -12.45 -14.09
C LYS A 302 -6.70 -13.54 -15.12
N ILE A 303 -7.06 -13.30 -16.38
CA ILE A 303 -6.96 -14.29 -17.47
C ILE A 303 -5.91 -13.87 -18.50
N GLY A 304 -5.61 -12.57 -18.59
CA GLY A 304 -4.59 -12.06 -19.51
C GLY A 304 -5.13 -11.75 -20.90
N THR A 305 -6.43 -11.52 -21.02
CA THR A 305 -7.03 -11.02 -22.27
C THR A 305 -6.48 -9.65 -22.63
N LYS A 306 -6.72 -9.22 -23.87
CA LYS A 306 -6.44 -7.83 -24.30
C LYS A 306 -7.09 -6.81 -23.34
N LYS A 307 -6.40 -5.69 -23.09
CA LYS A 307 -6.98 -4.54 -22.39
C LYS A 307 -7.84 -3.73 -23.36
N PHE A 308 -9.02 -3.35 -22.90
CA PHE A 308 -9.96 -2.52 -23.66
C PHE A 308 -10.16 -1.19 -22.93
N ASN A 309 -10.34 -0.11 -23.69
CA ASN A 309 -10.69 1.21 -23.16
C ASN A 309 -12.05 1.61 -23.73
N LEU A 310 -13.08 0.90 -23.29
CA LEU A 310 -14.45 1.04 -23.75
C LEU A 310 -15.07 2.38 -23.29
N MET A 311 -14.79 2.81 -22.05
CA MET A 311 -15.42 4.02 -21.49
C MET A 311 -15.04 5.31 -22.22
N GLN A 312 -13.98 5.33 -23.03
CA GLN A 312 -13.58 6.53 -23.78
C GLN A 312 -14.61 6.93 -24.86
N TYR A 313 -15.48 6.01 -25.27
CA TYR A 313 -16.45 6.20 -26.36
C TYR A 313 -17.84 6.64 -25.86
N PHE A 314 -18.03 6.81 -24.55
CA PHE A 314 -19.31 7.26 -24.03
C PHE A 314 -19.49 8.77 -24.28
N ASP A 315 -20.53 9.12 -25.05
CA ASP A 315 -21.07 10.47 -25.14
C ASP A 315 -22.57 10.42 -24.80
N ALA A 316 -22.99 11.17 -23.78
CA ALA A 316 -24.40 11.24 -23.39
C ALA A 316 -25.29 11.86 -24.49
N SER A 317 -24.70 12.57 -25.44
CA SER A 317 -25.38 13.20 -26.57
C SER A 317 -25.45 12.30 -27.80
N ASP A 318 -24.60 11.26 -27.86
CA ASP A 318 -24.54 10.29 -28.96
C ASP A 318 -24.22 8.89 -28.43
N LEU A 319 -25.28 8.11 -28.20
CA LEU A 319 -25.18 6.76 -27.66
C LEU A 319 -24.86 5.72 -28.75
N ILE A 320 -24.95 6.08 -30.04
CA ILE A 320 -24.79 5.12 -31.14
C ILE A 320 -23.33 4.68 -31.23
N ASP A 321 -22.37 5.60 -31.16
CA ASP A 321 -20.94 5.29 -31.20
C ASP A 321 -20.54 4.35 -30.05
N MET A 322 -21.05 4.61 -28.84
CA MET A 322 -20.85 3.74 -27.67
C MET A 322 -21.34 2.31 -27.91
N GLN A 323 -22.51 2.13 -28.53
CA GLN A 323 -23.03 0.81 -28.89
C GLN A 323 -22.16 0.12 -29.94
N GLU A 324 -21.79 0.82 -31.02
CA GLU A 324 -20.98 0.26 -32.09
C GLU A 324 -19.63 -0.22 -31.55
N LYS A 325 -18.97 0.63 -30.75
CA LYS A 325 -17.69 0.31 -30.11
C LYS A 325 -17.80 -0.84 -29.11
N PHE A 326 -18.90 -0.92 -28.35
CA PHE A 326 -19.13 -2.06 -27.48
C PHE A 326 -19.26 -3.38 -28.26
N LEU A 327 -19.98 -3.39 -29.39
CA LEU A 327 -20.11 -4.58 -30.24
C LEU A 327 -18.78 -4.97 -30.91
N GLU A 328 -17.97 -4.00 -31.32
CA GLU A 328 -16.60 -4.23 -31.80
C GLU A 328 -15.76 -4.91 -30.72
N VAL A 329 -15.77 -4.39 -29.48
CA VAL A 329 -15.06 -4.97 -28.34
C VAL A 329 -15.52 -6.40 -28.04
N MET A 330 -16.83 -6.67 -28.12
CA MET A 330 -17.32 -8.05 -27.99
C MET A 330 -16.77 -8.95 -29.09
N GLY A 331 -16.73 -8.48 -30.34
CA GLY A 331 -16.12 -9.22 -31.45
C GLY A 331 -14.64 -9.53 -31.20
N GLU A 332 -13.86 -8.54 -30.77
CA GLU A 332 -12.46 -8.74 -30.41
C GLU A 332 -12.28 -9.71 -29.22
N TYR A 333 -13.20 -9.69 -28.24
CA TYR A 333 -13.18 -10.65 -27.13
C TYR A 333 -13.50 -12.09 -27.60
N GLU A 334 -14.42 -12.24 -28.57
CA GLU A 334 -14.69 -13.54 -29.22
C GLU A 334 -13.45 -14.11 -29.92
N GLU A 335 -12.56 -13.25 -30.46
CA GLU A 335 -11.29 -13.70 -31.02
C GLU A 335 -10.36 -14.32 -29.96
N GLU A 336 -10.42 -13.90 -28.69
CA GLU A 336 -9.65 -14.53 -27.60
C GLU A 336 -10.06 -16.00 -27.40
N TYR A 337 -11.34 -16.33 -27.55
CA TYR A 337 -11.80 -17.75 -27.56
C TYR A 337 -11.18 -18.51 -28.74
N GLY A 338 -11.20 -17.90 -29.93
CA GLY A 338 -10.64 -18.50 -31.13
C GLY A 338 -9.16 -18.85 -31.01
N LYS A 339 -8.35 -18.00 -30.36
CA LYS A 339 -6.91 -18.22 -30.15
C LYS A 339 -6.58 -19.49 -29.37
N VAL A 340 -7.47 -19.93 -28.49
CA VAL A 340 -7.30 -21.15 -27.68
C VAL A 340 -8.15 -22.32 -28.17
N GLY A 341 -8.78 -22.20 -29.35
CA GLY A 341 -9.66 -23.22 -29.92
C GLY A 341 -10.99 -23.38 -29.19
N ARG A 342 -11.37 -22.41 -28.35
CA ARG A 342 -12.65 -22.40 -27.64
C ARG A 342 -13.75 -21.87 -28.56
N LYS A 343 -14.94 -22.48 -28.46
CA LYS A 343 -16.15 -21.99 -29.12
C LYS A 343 -17.08 -21.37 -28.08
N ILE A 344 -17.83 -20.37 -28.51
CA ILE A 344 -18.92 -19.81 -27.71
C ILE A 344 -20.07 -20.82 -27.71
N GLU A 345 -20.62 -21.09 -26.54
CA GLU A 345 -21.80 -21.95 -26.42
C GLU A 345 -23.02 -21.17 -26.89
N ARG A 346 -23.60 -21.58 -28.03
CA ARG A 346 -24.80 -20.96 -28.62
C ARG A 346 -25.84 -22.03 -28.88
N PHE A 347 -27.04 -21.83 -28.33
CA PHE A 347 -28.20 -22.70 -28.55
C PHE A 347 -29.31 -21.90 -29.23
N THR A 348 -29.96 -22.52 -30.21
CA THR A 348 -31.07 -21.89 -30.96
C THR A 348 -32.45 -22.34 -30.48
N SER A 349 -32.51 -23.37 -29.64
CA SER A 349 -33.74 -23.83 -28.99
C SER A 349 -33.48 -24.29 -27.55
N PHE A 350 -34.54 -24.33 -26.75
CA PHE A 350 -34.47 -24.84 -25.37
C PHE A 350 -34.10 -26.32 -25.34
N GLU A 351 -34.58 -27.11 -26.30
CA GLU A 351 -34.28 -28.55 -26.39
C GLU A 351 -32.79 -28.81 -26.63
N GLN A 352 -32.13 -27.99 -27.46
CA GLN A 352 -30.68 -28.06 -27.66
C GLN A 352 -29.92 -27.75 -26.37
N LEU A 353 -30.33 -26.67 -25.68
CA LEU A 353 -29.74 -26.28 -24.39
C LEU A 353 -29.97 -27.36 -23.32
N TYR A 354 -31.19 -27.89 -23.23
CA TYR A 354 -31.55 -28.92 -22.26
C TYR A 354 -30.73 -30.19 -22.48
N ALA A 355 -30.61 -30.64 -23.73
CA ALA A 355 -29.79 -31.79 -24.08
C ALA A 355 -28.31 -31.56 -23.75
N HIS A 356 -27.77 -30.37 -23.99
CA HIS A 356 -26.40 -30.04 -23.59
C HIS A 356 -26.25 -30.05 -22.06
N PHE A 357 -27.08 -29.30 -21.34
CA PHE A 357 -27.00 -29.13 -19.89
C PHE A 357 -27.11 -30.45 -19.12
N MET A 358 -27.97 -31.37 -19.57
CA MET A 358 -28.14 -32.67 -18.92
C MET A 358 -27.00 -33.67 -19.21
N ASN A 359 -26.15 -33.38 -20.21
CA ASN A 359 -25.06 -34.26 -20.65
C ASN A 359 -23.66 -33.68 -20.33
N CYS A 360 -23.58 -32.51 -19.70
CA CYS A 360 -22.33 -31.82 -19.35
C CYS A 360 -21.78 -32.17 -17.97
#